data_AF-X1LAL6-F1
#
_entry.id   AF-X1LAL6-F1
#
_cell.length_a   1.000
_cell.length_b   1.000
_cell.length_c   1.000
_cell.angle_alpha   90.00
_cell.angle_beta   90.00
_cell.angle_gamma   90.00
#
_symmetry.space_group_name_H-M   'P 1'
#
loop_
_entity.id
_entity.type
_entity.pdbx_description
1 polymer ?
#
loop_
_entity_poly.entity_id
_entity_poly.type
_entity_poly.pdbx_seq_one_letter_code
_entity_poly.pdbx_strand_id
1 'polypeptide(L)' 'MLKTWEDFTNIWVVDYEFYGDDGDTQKPICYVGKNLLTNETVSHWIDGTETKPLYSTDDKTLFVAYATSAEIGCHIPLKF' A
#
# COMPACT_ATOMS: atom_id res chain seq x y z
N MET A 1 -11.50 -3.83 -21.15
CA MET A 1 -12.76 -3.37 -20.52
C MET A 1 -12.38 -2.28 -19.55
N LEU A 2 -13.01 -1.11 -19.59
CA LEU A 2 -12.72 -0.03 -18.64
C LEU A 2 -13.33 -0.42 -17.29
N LYS A 3 -12.53 -0.43 -16.23
CA LYS A 3 -13.02 -0.55 -14.85
C LYS A 3 -13.52 0.82 -14.37
N THR A 4 -14.53 0.78 -13.52
CA THR A 4 -15.07 1.93 -12.77
C THR A 4 -14.84 1.71 -11.27
N TRP A 5 -15.16 2.72 -10.46
CA TRP A 5 -15.07 2.63 -9.00
C TRP A 5 -15.92 1.49 -8.42
N GLU A 6 -17.06 1.17 -9.05
CA GLU A 6 -18.00 0.15 -8.59
C GLU A 6 -17.48 -1.30 -8.78
N ASP A 7 -16.43 -1.49 -9.59
CA ASP A 7 -15.84 -2.81 -9.83
C ASP A 7 -14.94 -3.31 -8.68
N PHE A 8 -14.65 -2.45 -7.71
CA PHE A 8 -13.74 -2.72 -6.60
C PHE A 8 -14.50 -2.86 -5.29
N THR A 9 -14.22 -3.95 -4.56
CA THR A 9 -14.82 -4.20 -3.23
C THR A 9 -14.04 -3.52 -2.12
N ASN A 10 -12.79 -3.12 -2.39
CA ASN A 10 -11.93 -2.38 -1.48
C ASN A 10 -11.27 -1.22 -2.21
N ILE A 11 -11.24 -0.05 -1.57
CA ILE A 11 -10.52 1.13 -2.05
C ILE A 11 -9.63 1.61 -0.93
N TRP A 12 -8.33 1.34 -1.02
CA TRP A 12 -7.35 1.68 0.00
C TRP A 12 -6.53 2.88 -0.44
N VAL A 13 -6.56 3.95 0.34
CA VAL A 13 -5.58 5.04 0.25
C VAL A 13 -4.43 4.68 1.16
N VAL A 14 -3.24 4.53 0.60
CA VAL A 14 -2.07 4.01 1.33
C VAL A 14 -0.91 4.98 1.20
N ASP A 15 -0.21 5.16 2.32
CA ASP A 15 0.96 6.01 2.46
C ASP A 15 2.03 5.28 3.27
N TYR A 16 3.29 5.44 2.88
CA TYR A 16 4.44 4.79 3.48
C TYR A 16 5.47 5.83 3.91
N GLU A 17 6.11 5.58 5.06
CA GLU A 17 7.36 6.24 5.42
C GLU A 17 8.51 5.28 5.15
N PHE A 18 9.56 5.77 4.50
CA PHE A 18 10.71 4.98 4.10
C PHE A 18 11.96 5.85 3.99
N TYR A 19 13.12 5.21 3.91
CA TYR A 19 14.40 5.85 3.62
C TYR A 19 15.12 5.15 2.47
N GLY A 20 16.05 5.85 1.83
CA GLY A 20 16.86 5.38 0.71
C GLY A 20 17.42 6.57 -0.05
N ASP A 21 18.67 6.45 -0.52
CA ASP A 21 19.27 7.46 -1.38
C ASP A 21 18.70 7.36 -2.81
N ASP A 22 18.99 8.36 -3.66
CA ASP A 22 18.53 8.36 -5.05
C ASP A 22 19.01 7.11 -5.80
N GLY A 23 18.05 6.26 -6.21
CA GLY A 23 18.31 5.01 -6.92
C GLY A 23 18.48 3.78 -6.03
N ASP A 24 18.49 3.93 -4.71
CA ASP A 24 18.49 2.79 -3.79
C ASP A 24 17.12 2.09 -3.74
N THR A 25 17.14 0.81 -3.40
CA THR A 25 15.93 0.11 -2.95
C THR A 25 15.45 0.78 -1.67
N GLN A 26 14.18 1.18 -1.66
CA GLN A 26 13.55 1.76 -0.48
C GLN A 26 13.62 0.81 0.72
N LYS A 27 13.73 1.38 1.91
CA LYS A 27 13.71 0.67 3.17
C LYS A 27 12.48 1.15 3.95
N PRO A 28 11.34 0.43 3.85
CA PRO A 28 10.10 0.83 4.50
C PRO A 28 10.23 0.83 6.02
N ILE A 29 9.63 1.83 6.66
CA ILE A 29 9.62 2.02 8.13
C ILE A 29 8.23 1.71 8.68
N CYS A 30 7.19 2.31 8.09
CA CYS A 30 5.81 2.10 8.49
C CYS A 30 4.86 2.45 7.34
N TYR A 31 3.59 2.05 7.46
CA TYR A 31 2.55 2.48 6.56
C TYR A 31 1.22 2.71 7.28
N VAL A 32 0.38 3.51 6.64
CA VAL A 32 -1.03 3.69 7.00
C VAL A 32 -1.88 3.41 5.76
N GLY A 33 -2.97 2.68 5.95
CA GLY A 33 -4.00 2.46 4.94
C GLY A 33 -5.35 2.93 5.45
N LYS A 34 -6.11 3.64 4.61
CA LYS A 34 -7.52 3.97 4.88
C LYS A 34 -8.42 3.41 3.79
N ASN A 35 -9.40 2.58 4.18
CA ASN A 35 -10.42 2.08 3.27
C ASN A 35 -11.54 3.11 3.14
N LEU A 36 -11.79 3.62 1.93
CA LEU A 36 -12.80 4.66 1.71
C LEU A 36 -14.24 4.14 1.74
N LEU A 37 -14.45 2.84 1.54
CA LEU A 37 -15.77 2.23 1.55
C LEU A 37 -16.23 1.89 2.97
N THR A 38 -15.32 1.38 3.79
CA THR A 38 -15.62 0.92 5.17
C THR A 38 -15.25 1.96 6.23
N ASN A 39 -14.49 2.99 5.87
CA ASN A 39 -13.85 3.94 6.79
C ASN A 39 -12.87 3.27 7.79
N GLU A 40 -12.46 2.03 7.53
CA GLU A 40 -11.41 1.33 8.28
C GLU A 40 -10.07 2.04 8.08
N THR A 41 -9.25 2.07 9.14
CA THR A 41 -7.88 2.57 9.09
C THR A 41 -6.97 1.56 9.75
N VAL A 42 -5.92 1.14 9.04
CA VAL A 42 -4.85 0.27 9.54
C VAL A 42 -3.54 1.04 9.58
N SER A 43 -2.73 0.79 10.59
CA SER A 43 -1.39 1.36 10.72
C SER A 43 -0.43 0.26 11.16
N HIS A 44 0.74 0.19 10.56
CA HIS A 44 1.70 -0.85 10.85
C HIS A 44 3.13 -0.32 10.85
N TRP A 45 3.91 -0.69 11.85
CA TRP A 45 5.36 -0.46 11.90
C TRP A 45 6.06 -1.71 11.40
N ILE A 46 6.94 -1.55 10.41
CA ILE A 46 7.65 -2.65 9.78
C ILE A 46 8.72 -3.18 10.73
N ASP A 47 8.62 -4.45 11.10
CA ASP A 47 9.57 -5.14 11.97
C ASP A 47 10.26 -6.35 11.30
N GLY A 48 9.93 -6.62 10.04
CA GLY A 48 10.52 -7.68 9.23
C GLY A 48 9.84 -9.05 9.40
N THR A 49 8.72 -9.11 10.13
CA THR A 49 7.91 -10.33 10.27
C THR A 49 6.75 -10.41 9.27
N GLU A 50 6.57 -9.38 8.45
CA GLU A 50 5.44 -9.25 7.56
C GLU A 50 5.50 -10.26 6.41
N THR A 51 4.36 -10.88 6.13
CA THR A 51 4.18 -11.77 4.97
C THR A 51 3.17 -11.21 3.97
N LYS A 52 2.44 -10.16 4.36
CA LYS A 52 1.43 -9.44 3.58
C LYS A 52 1.10 -8.11 4.26
N PRO A 53 0.55 -7.12 3.54
CA PRO A 53 0.03 -5.91 4.17
C PRO A 53 -1.25 -6.18 4.98
N LEU A 54 -1.62 -5.21 5.83
CA LEU A 54 -2.89 -5.20 6.59
C LEU A 54 -4.09 -4.74 5.75
N TYR A 55 -3.88 -4.42 4.48
CA TYR A 55 -4.90 -4.12 3.49
C TYR A 55 -4.83 -5.14 2.34
N SER A 56 -5.89 -5.24 1.54
CA SER A 56 -5.94 -6.14 0.40
C SER A 56 -5.16 -5.59 -0.81
N THR A 57 -4.60 -6.48 -1.64
CA THR A 57 -3.87 -6.12 -2.89
C THR A 57 -4.34 -6.97 -4.08
N ASP A 58 -5.52 -7.59 -3.96
CA ASP A 58 -6.11 -8.46 -4.99
C ASP A 58 -6.74 -7.71 -6.17
N ASP A 59 -7.20 -8.45 -7.19
CA ASP A 59 -7.85 -7.92 -8.39
C ASP A 59 -9.17 -7.15 -8.15
N LYS A 60 -9.70 -7.23 -6.91
CA LYS A 60 -10.90 -6.55 -6.44
C LYS A 60 -10.57 -5.32 -5.59
N THR A 61 -9.29 -4.98 -5.47
CA THR A 61 -8.82 -3.83 -4.72
C THR A 61 -8.32 -2.72 -5.65
N LEU A 62 -8.77 -1.50 -5.40
CA LEU A 62 -8.17 -0.29 -5.93
C LEU A 62 -7.18 0.26 -4.90
N PHE A 63 -5.89 0.17 -5.22
CA PHE A 63 -4.82 0.78 -4.44
C PHE A 63 -4.63 2.24 -4.91
N VAL A 64 -4.86 3.19 -4.01
CA VAL A 64 -4.76 4.62 -4.27
C VAL A 64 -3.53 5.15 -3.54
N ALA A 65 -2.61 5.70 -4.31
CA ALA A 65 -1.32 6.21 -3.84
C ALA A 65 -1.17 7.66 -4.28
N TYR A 66 -0.53 8.49 -3.44
CA TYR A 66 -0.20 9.86 -3.83
C TYR A 66 0.93 9.86 -4.87
N ALA A 67 1.96 9.02 -4.67
CA ALA A 67 3.09 8.90 -5.55
C ALA A 67 3.38 7.41 -5.79
N THR A 68 2.70 6.79 -6.76
CA THR A 68 2.75 5.33 -6.97
C THR A 68 4.16 4.72 -6.99
N SER A 69 5.16 5.43 -7.51
CA SER A 69 6.56 4.98 -7.47
C SER A 69 7.13 4.84 -6.05
N ALA A 70 6.71 5.71 -5.14
CA ALA A 70 7.05 5.65 -3.72
C ALA A 70 6.39 4.42 -3.06
N GLU A 71 5.07 4.32 -3.09
CA GLU A 71 4.36 3.24 -2.39
C GLU A 71 4.65 1.84 -2.97
N ILE A 72 4.70 1.68 -4.30
CA ILE A 72 5.05 0.39 -4.92
C ILE A 72 6.54 0.07 -4.70
N GLY A 73 7.39 1.09 -4.63
CA GLY A 73 8.80 0.93 -4.24
C GLY A 73 8.96 0.28 -2.88
N CYS A 74 8.02 0.51 -1.95
CA CYS A 74 7.99 -0.13 -0.63
C CYS A 74 7.46 -1.56 -0.67
N HIS A 75 6.52 -1.88 -1.57
CA HIS A 75 5.98 -3.24 -1.71
C HIS A 75 7.02 -4.24 -2.20
N ILE A 76 7.91 -3.82 -3.11
CA ILE A 76 8.97 -4.67 -3.67
C ILE A 76 9.88 -5.32 -2.60
N PRO A 77 10.54 -4.57 -1.69
CA PRO A 77 11.39 -5.15 -0.65
C PRO A 77 10.60 -5.93 0.41
N LEU A 78 9.34 -5.56 0.65
CA LEU A 78 8.45 -6.26 1.59
C LEU A 78 7.79 -7.51 1.01
N LYS A 79 7.83 -7.69 -0.31
CA LYS A 79 7.15 -8.76 -1.05
C LYS A 79 5.64 -8.79 -0.77
N PHE A 80 5.04 -7.59 -0.75
CA PHE A 80 3.60 -7.39 -0.58
C PHE A 80 2.81 -7.57 -1.88
#